data_AF-A0A347WEW6-F1
#
_entry.id   AF-A0A347WEW6-F1
#
_cell.length_a   1.000
_cell.length_b   1.000
_cell.length_c   1.000
_cell.angle_alpha   90.00
_cell.angle_beta   90.00
_cell.angle_gamma   90.00
#
_symmetry.space_group_name_H-M   'P 1'
#
loop_
_entity.id
_entity.type
_entity.pdbx_description
1 polymer ?
#
loop_
_entity_poly.entity_id
_entity_poly.type
_entity_poly.pdbx_seq_one_letter_code
_entity_poly.pdbx_strand_id
1 'polypeptide(L)'
;MDRQIVYPAQIPMDSDQLNAQRNAYVGMGHLAGMAYGQATVAASGFACAPGTGLALIMAPGSLIAPGVVDASSYGTLAAVPSTLVRQYVSRDPVTLDVPGAGAVHTVYVTPVTQDADDTVLPFYNAANPSVTYAGSDNSGATAPTVRQDLAQLGIGASVPAGAYPLWTVTVPAGASAITADMLTQAAGAPFYDTIPQLQAAKQDALGFTPVQQGGGPDQTGDKVSLGQDASYPGIMRVSVNGGDVGGLLSGTYGKSAPDYQMLGLYQQSTTGRPVAVFNNGTTTVYNGIANYTDVTGEASARQDADTAIQTNLTTAIGNQSDMNCTLSSDISNCVSGIYGKGTSDYQILGLYFQTSTGRPIAVFSNGTTNVFNGIANYTDVTTLQTNLTSFQTQQADTNSVFASGIASRVPTNAENDGVNAPITLFNYFVGDSTPWASANGVSFSLVKSAPGTGFNKVLNISTDGAGNLVVPDGSGRTSTYAPCSAAITSDTVSVTKIGDLVIQTFQASIANPNNGGAGCVSVTLPQALTQSIQFSKGNALGGTQGGTLWIPSVNVVPSSLTEVTIYADNLQDLNWTAAVTVQVLVIGS
;
A
#
# COMPACT_ATOMS: atom_id res chain seq x y z
N MET A 1 -22.42 -11.17 -96.00
CA MET A 1 -23.04 -10.89 -97.31
C MET A 1 -22.38 -11.80 -98.30
N ASP A 2 -23.18 -12.57 -99.03
CA ASP A 2 -22.68 -13.50 -100.04
C ASP A 2 -22.36 -12.76 -101.33
N ARG A 3 -21.26 -13.12 -101.99
CA ARG A 3 -20.78 -12.45 -103.21
C ARG A 3 -20.64 -13.48 -104.32
N GLN A 4 -21.21 -13.17 -105.47
CA GLN A 4 -21.02 -13.98 -106.67
C GLN A 4 -19.59 -13.76 -107.21
N ILE A 5 -18.95 -14.85 -107.62
CA ILE A 5 -17.63 -14.84 -108.25
C ILE A 5 -17.84 -15.10 -109.73
N VAL A 6 -17.46 -14.12 -110.57
CA VAL A 6 -17.43 -14.28 -112.03
C VAL A 6 -15.97 -14.43 -112.46
N TYR A 7 -15.66 -15.50 -113.18
CA TYR A 7 -14.29 -15.81 -113.59
C TYR A 7 -13.88 -15.09 -114.89
N PRO A 8 -12.56 -14.88 -115.11
CA PRO A 8 -12.08 -14.42 -116.41
C PRO A 8 -12.56 -15.34 -117.54
N ALA A 9 -13.06 -14.75 -118.62
CA ALA A 9 -13.67 -15.41 -119.77
C ALA A 9 -15.00 -16.15 -119.54
N GLN A 10 -15.58 -16.08 -118.33
CA GLN A 10 -16.97 -16.50 -118.11
C GLN A 10 -17.94 -15.51 -118.78
N ILE A 11 -19.00 -16.02 -119.40
CA ILE A 11 -20.13 -15.20 -119.86
C ILE A 11 -21.02 -14.93 -118.64
N PRO A 12 -21.21 -13.66 -118.22
CA PRO A 12 -22.12 -13.33 -117.14
C PRO A 12 -23.55 -13.75 -117.49
N MET A 13 -24.22 -14.40 -116.55
CA MET A 13 -25.63 -14.74 -116.66
C MET A 13 -26.49 -13.66 -115.98
N ASP A 14 -27.75 -13.58 -116.36
CA ASP A 14 -28.74 -12.74 -115.67
C ASP A 14 -28.89 -13.14 -114.19
N SER A 15 -28.80 -14.45 -113.91
CA SER A 15 -28.80 -14.98 -112.55
C SER A 15 -27.64 -14.48 -111.69
N ASP A 16 -26.48 -14.11 -112.26
CA ASP A 16 -25.37 -13.52 -111.50
C ASP A 16 -25.75 -12.15 -110.93
N GLN A 17 -26.41 -11.31 -111.74
CA GLN A 17 -26.88 -9.99 -111.33
C GLN A 17 -28.05 -10.09 -110.34
N LEU A 18 -29.03 -10.96 -110.61
CA LEU A 18 -30.18 -11.15 -109.74
C LEU A 18 -29.75 -11.70 -108.38
N ASN A 19 -28.77 -12.61 -108.33
CA ASN A 19 -28.25 -13.12 -107.06
C ASN A 19 -27.47 -12.05 -106.29
N ALA A 20 -26.74 -11.16 -106.97
CA ALA A 20 -26.07 -10.04 -106.29
C ALA A 20 -27.08 -9.11 -105.59
N GLN A 21 -28.21 -8.83 -106.25
CA GLN A 21 -29.31 -8.03 -105.67
C GLN A 21 -29.97 -8.75 -104.48
N ARG A 22 -30.29 -10.04 -104.63
CA ARG A 22 -30.83 -10.87 -103.54
C ARG A 22 -29.87 -10.93 -102.34
N ASN A 23 -28.58 -11.14 -102.57
CA ASN A 23 -27.60 -11.24 -101.47
C ASN A 23 -27.44 -9.91 -100.72
N ALA A 24 -27.49 -8.78 -101.42
CA ALA A 24 -27.53 -7.47 -100.79
C ALA A 24 -28.81 -7.30 -99.95
N TYR A 25 -29.94 -7.71 -100.49
CA TYR A 25 -31.24 -7.69 -99.81
C TYR A 25 -31.24 -8.53 -98.51
N VAL A 26 -30.75 -9.77 -98.57
CA VAL A 26 -30.58 -10.65 -97.41
C VAL A 26 -29.62 -10.04 -96.38
N GLY A 27 -28.50 -9.45 -96.84
CA GLY A 27 -27.56 -8.76 -95.96
C GLY A 27 -28.19 -7.59 -95.19
N MET A 28 -29.00 -6.77 -95.88
CA MET A 28 -29.75 -5.68 -95.25
C MET A 28 -30.81 -6.20 -94.27
N GLY A 29 -31.50 -7.29 -94.61
CA GLY A 29 -32.48 -7.89 -93.72
C GLY A 29 -31.88 -8.42 -92.42
N HIS A 30 -30.69 -9.05 -92.47
CA HIS A 30 -29.98 -9.44 -91.26
C HIS A 30 -29.52 -8.25 -90.43
N LEU A 31 -29.03 -7.17 -91.06
CA LEU A 31 -28.68 -5.94 -90.35
C LEU A 31 -29.89 -5.32 -89.64
N ALA A 32 -31.05 -5.24 -90.33
CA ALA A 32 -32.29 -4.77 -89.74
C ALA A 32 -32.75 -5.66 -88.58
N GLY A 33 -32.63 -6.99 -88.73
CA GLY A 33 -32.92 -7.95 -87.67
C GLY A 33 -32.00 -7.83 -86.44
N MET A 34 -30.74 -7.44 -86.62
CA MET A 34 -29.83 -7.13 -85.49
C MET A 34 -30.22 -5.84 -84.78
N ALA A 35 -30.72 -4.84 -85.52
CA ALA A 35 -31.08 -3.54 -84.96
C ALA A 35 -32.41 -3.58 -84.18
N TYR A 36 -33.43 -4.25 -84.71
CA TYR A 36 -34.79 -4.23 -84.15
C TYR A 36 -35.27 -5.59 -83.62
N GLY A 37 -34.63 -6.69 -84.00
CA GLY A 37 -35.08 -8.07 -83.73
C GLY A 37 -35.75 -8.72 -84.94
N GLN A 38 -35.67 -10.06 -85.04
CA GLN A 38 -36.15 -10.81 -86.22
C GLN A 38 -37.67 -10.87 -86.38
N ALA A 39 -38.42 -10.69 -85.29
CA ALA A 39 -39.89 -10.72 -85.28
C ALA A 39 -40.50 -9.34 -85.03
N THR A 40 -39.67 -8.33 -84.83
CA THR A 40 -40.10 -6.99 -84.46
C THR A 40 -40.48 -6.20 -85.70
N VAL A 41 -41.60 -5.49 -85.62
CA VAL A 41 -42.01 -4.53 -86.63
C VAL A 41 -41.57 -3.16 -86.17
N ALA A 42 -40.89 -2.40 -87.02
CA ALA A 42 -40.38 -1.07 -86.69
C ALA A 42 -40.64 -0.10 -87.84
N ALA A 43 -41.13 1.10 -87.52
CA ALA A 43 -41.43 2.16 -88.46
C ALA A 43 -40.63 3.42 -88.09
N SER A 44 -40.21 4.14 -89.12
CA SER A 44 -39.58 5.45 -89.00
C SER A 44 -40.03 6.36 -90.15
N GLY A 45 -40.18 7.66 -89.88
CA GLY A 45 -40.84 8.60 -90.79
C GLY A 45 -42.35 8.60 -90.61
N PHE A 46 -43.12 8.59 -91.71
CA PHE A 46 -44.60 8.56 -91.69
C PHE A 46 -45.26 9.61 -90.80
N ALA A 47 -44.67 10.81 -90.71
CA ALA A 47 -45.29 11.93 -90.00
C ALA A 47 -46.66 12.23 -90.64
N CYS A 48 -47.70 12.29 -89.81
CA CYS A 48 -49.06 12.62 -90.25
C CYS A 48 -49.30 14.11 -90.06
N ALA A 49 -49.68 14.80 -91.13
CA ALA A 49 -50.05 16.21 -91.08
C ALA A 49 -51.45 16.42 -91.68
N PRO A 50 -52.21 17.44 -91.23
CA PRO A 50 -53.46 17.81 -91.88
C PRO A 50 -53.24 18.20 -93.35
N GLY A 51 -54.09 17.69 -94.24
CA GLY A 51 -54.17 18.10 -95.64
C GLY A 51 -55.26 19.15 -95.88
N THR A 52 -55.59 19.38 -97.15
CA THR A 52 -56.71 20.26 -97.53
C THR A 52 -58.05 19.54 -97.38
N GLY A 53 -58.98 20.12 -96.61
CA GLY A 53 -60.28 19.50 -96.36
C GLY A 53 -60.17 18.28 -95.43
N LEU A 54 -61.01 17.26 -95.66
CA LEU A 54 -60.95 15.99 -94.91
C LEU A 54 -59.88 15.05 -95.49
N ALA A 55 -58.63 15.50 -95.49
CA ALA A 55 -57.49 14.73 -95.98
C ALA A 55 -56.31 14.82 -95.02
N LEU A 56 -55.43 13.82 -95.11
CA LEU A 56 -54.17 13.73 -94.38
C LEU A 56 -53.03 13.67 -95.38
N ILE A 57 -51.89 14.27 -95.02
CA ILE A 57 -50.64 14.12 -95.75
C ILE A 57 -49.71 13.28 -94.89
N MET A 58 -49.35 12.12 -95.41
CA MET A 58 -48.37 11.23 -94.80
C MET A 58 -47.01 11.49 -95.42
N ALA A 59 -46.03 11.86 -94.60
CA ALA A 59 -44.66 12.01 -95.06
C ALA A 59 -44.04 10.66 -95.48
N PRO A 60 -42.99 10.67 -96.33
CA PRO A 60 -42.20 9.48 -96.63
C PRO A 60 -41.73 8.76 -95.36
N GLY A 61 -41.56 7.45 -95.46
CA GLY A 61 -41.18 6.61 -94.33
C GLY A 61 -40.81 5.21 -94.75
N SER A 62 -40.25 4.47 -93.79
CA SER A 62 -39.91 3.06 -93.99
C SER A 62 -40.46 2.21 -92.86
N LEU A 63 -40.96 1.04 -93.25
CA LEU A 63 -41.41 -0.02 -92.36
C LEU A 63 -40.44 -1.19 -92.48
N ILE A 64 -39.96 -1.65 -91.35
CA ILE A 64 -39.24 -2.91 -91.18
C ILE A 64 -40.26 -3.92 -90.64
N ALA A 65 -40.48 -5.01 -91.35
CA ALA A 65 -41.43 -6.05 -90.94
C ALA A 65 -40.95 -7.46 -91.32
N PRO A 66 -41.38 -8.50 -90.58
CA PRO A 66 -41.09 -9.88 -90.93
C PRO A 66 -41.65 -10.26 -92.32
N GLY A 67 -40.88 -11.05 -93.08
CA GLY A 67 -41.29 -11.61 -94.36
C GLY A 67 -40.41 -12.79 -94.74
N VAL A 68 -40.29 -13.06 -96.04
CA VAL A 68 -39.41 -14.10 -96.61
C VAL A 68 -38.50 -13.49 -97.67
N VAL A 69 -37.37 -14.16 -97.98
CA VAL A 69 -36.40 -13.68 -98.98
C VAL A 69 -37.08 -13.39 -100.32
N ASP A 70 -37.82 -14.36 -100.87
CA ASP A 70 -38.58 -14.23 -102.11
C ASP A 70 -39.82 -15.14 -102.04
N ALA A 71 -41.02 -14.57 -102.00
CA ALA A 71 -42.27 -15.37 -101.98
C ALA A 71 -42.62 -15.96 -103.36
N SER A 72 -42.16 -15.31 -104.43
CA SER A 72 -42.32 -15.71 -105.82
C SER A 72 -40.96 -15.68 -106.55
N SER A 73 -40.85 -16.30 -107.72
CA SER A 73 -39.63 -16.26 -108.53
C SER A 73 -39.18 -14.83 -108.81
N TYR A 74 -37.89 -14.54 -108.72
CA TYR A 74 -37.29 -13.25 -109.04
C TYR A 74 -36.49 -13.36 -110.33
N GLY A 75 -37.09 -12.95 -111.46
CA GLY A 75 -36.53 -13.22 -112.78
C GLY A 75 -36.33 -14.72 -112.99
N THR A 76 -35.09 -15.14 -113.31
CA THR A 76 -34.71 -16.55 -113.45
C THR A 76 -34.48 -17.27 -112.12
N LEU A 77 -34.44 -16.56 -111.00
CA LEU A 77 -34.23 -17.17 -109.69
C LEU A 77 -35.54 -17.73 -109.12
N ALA A 78 -35.49 -18.95 -108.60
CA ALA A 78 -36.62 -19.55 -107.88
C ALA A 78 -36.96 -18.77 -106.58
N ALA A 79 -38.19 -18.93 -106.11
CA ALA A 79 -38.64 -18.41 -104.82
C ALA A 79 -37.84 -19.01 -103.66
N VAL A 80 -37.66 -18.24 -102.59
CA VAL A 80 -36.94 -18.64 -101.38
C VAL A 80 -37.79 -18.28 -100.16
N PRO A 81 -38.50 -19.25 -99.55
CA PRO A 81 -39.45 -18.99 -98.46
C PRO A 81 -38.78 -18.82 -97.09
N SER A 82 -37.45 -18.76 -97.03
CA SER A 82 -36.72 -18.52 -95.79
C SER A 82 -37.10 -17.17 -95.21
N THR A 83 -37.36 -17.14 -93.90
CA THR A 83 -37.73 -15.92 -93.17
C THR A 83 -36.62 -14.87 -93.25
N LEU A 84 -37.00 -13.62 -93.50
CA LEU A 84 -36.12 -12.46 -93.54
C LEU A 84 -36.87 -11.24 -93.04
N VAL A 85 -36.21 -10.37 -92.28
CA VAL A 85 -36.75 -9.04 -91.99
C VAL A 85 -36.57 -8.16 -93.22
N ARG A 86 -37.65 -7.51 -93.66
CA ARG A 86 -37.71 -6.78 -94.92
C ARG A 86 -37.94 -5.31 -94.68
N GLN A 87 -37.34 -4.46 -95.51
CA GLN A 87 -37.59 -3.02 -95.53
C GLN A 87 -38.56 -2.68 -96.65
N TYR A 88 -39.68 -2.09 -96.27
CA TYR A 88 -40.72 -1.55 -97.13
C TYR A 88 -40.67 -0.03 -97.06
N VAL A 89 -40.73 0.65 -98.21
CA VAL A 89 -40.52 2.10 -98.25
C VAL A 89 -41.69 2.79 -98.93
N SER A 90 -42.12 3.91 -98.37
CA SER A 90 -42.94 4.92 -99.03
C SER A 90 -42.03 6.10 -99.33
N ARG A 91 -41.71 6.30 -100.60
CA ARG A 91 -40.66 7.25 -101.04
C ARG A 91 -41.18 8.69 -101.12
N ASP A 92 -42.43 8.85 -101.50
CA ASP A 92 -43.08 10.13 -101.72
C ASP A 92 -44.23 10.34 -100.73
N PRO A 93 -44.57 11.60 -100.39
CA PRO A 93 -45.73 11.86 -99.55
C PRO A 93 -47.02 11.31 -100.15
N VAL A 94 -47.87 10.70 -99.31
CA VAL A 94 -49.16 10.14 -99.73
C VAL A 94 -50.29 10.96 -99.12
N THR A 95 -51.25 11.39 -99.96
CA THR A 95 -52.48 12.01 -99.47
C THR A 95 -53.53 10.92 -99.24
N LEU A 96 -54.12 10.91 -98.05
CA LEU A 96 -55.18 9.96 -97.67
C LEU A 96 -56.46 10.73 -97.38
N ASP A 97 -57.52 10.41 -98.12
CA ASP A 97 -58.85 10.96 -97.86
C ASP A 97 -59.48 10.31 -96.63
N VAL A 98 -59.96 11.14 -95.70
CA VAL A 98 -60.58 10.66 -94.48
C VAL A 98 -62.04 10.28 -94.78
N PRO A 99 -62.47 9.02 -94.53
CA PRO A 99 -63.75 8.51 -95.02
C PRO A 99 -65.00 9.26 -94.57
N GLY A 100 -64.93 10.05 -93.50
CA GLY A 100 -66.03 10.90 -93.04
C GLY A 100 -65.81 11.47 -91.64
N ALA A 101 -66.64 12.45 -91.28
CA ALA A 101 -66.66 13.08 -89.97
C ALA A 101 -67.51 12.31 -88.95
N GLY A 102 -67.30 12.55 -87.65
CA GLY A 102 -68.05 11.89 -86.57
C GLY A 102 -67.62 10.46 -86.24
N ALA A 103 -66.40 10.08 -86.63
CA ALA A 103 -65.85 8.74 -86.44
C ALA A 103 -64.35 8.77 -86.12
N VAL A 104 -63.87 7.65 -85.58
CA VAL A 104 -62.44 7.40 -85.37
C VAL A 104 -61.94 6.53 -86.52
N HIS A 105 -60.88 6.98 -87.17
CA HIS A 105 -60.19 6.23 -88.23
C HIS A 105 -58.77 5.91 -87.78
N THR A 106 -58.21 4.84 -88.33
CA THR A 106 -56.80 4.48 -88.12
C THR A 106 -56.07 4.53 -89.45
N VAL A 107 -54.99 5.30 -89.50
CA VAL A 107 -54.00 5.24 -90.58
C VAL A 107 -53.10 4.05 -90.30
N TYR A 108 -52.90 3.22 -91.31
CA TYR A 108 -52.08 2.01 -91.24
C TYR A 108 -51.12 1.93 -92.41
N VAL A 109 -50.11 1.07 -92.25
CA VAL A 109 -49.16 0.71 -93.30
C VAL A 109 -49.20 -0.79 -93.55
N THR A 110 -49.32 -1.16 -94.81
CA THR A 110 -49.32 -2.54 -95.27
C THR A 110 -47.99 -2.83 -95.98
N PRO A 111 -47.21 -3.83 -95.55
CA PRO A 111 -46.05 -4.30 -96.30
C PRO A 111 -46.52 -5.02 -97.57
N VAL A 112 -46.12 -4.52 -98.74
CA VAL A 112 -46.47 -5.10 -100.03
C VAL A 112 -45.21 -5.33 -100.84
N THR A 113 -45.05 -6.55 -101.35
CA THR A 113 -44.09 -6.84 -102.42
C THR A 113 -44.86 -6.99 -103.72
N GLN A 114 -44.47 -6.23 -104.73
CA GLN A 114 -45.07 -6.34 -106.05
C GLN A 114 -44.01 -6.18 -107.13
N ASP A 115 -44.28 -6.80 -108.27
CA ASP A 115 -43.56 -6.56 -109.50
C ASP A 115 -44.28 -5.43 -110.25
N ALA A 116 -43.52 -4.42 -110.69
CA ALA A 116 -44.03 -3.17 -111.24
C ALA A 116 -43.22 -2.74 -112.46
N ASP A 117 -43.59 -1.57 -113.01
CA ASP A 117 -42.96 -0.94 -114.16
C ASP A 117 -42.98 -1.86 -115.41
N ASP A 118 -44.18 -2.36 -115.73
CA ASP A 118 -44.44 -3.22 -116.88
C ASP A 118 -44.06 -2.53 -118.19
N THR A 119 -43.17 -3.15 -118.95
CA THR A 119 -42.75 -2.65 -120.26
C THR A 119 -42.49 -3.78 -121.24
N VAL A 120 -42.57 -3.50 -122.54
CA VAL A 120 -42.21 -4.47 -123.57
C VAL A 120 -40.68 -4.52 -123.66
N LEU A 121 -40.08 -5.61 -123.19
CA LEU A 121 -38.63 -5.78 -123.19
C LEU A 121 -38.12 -6.39 -124.50
N PRO A 122 -36.96 -5.97 -125.00
CA PRO A 122 -36.29 -6.63 -126.11
C PRO A 122 -35.66 -7.95 -125.65
N PHE A 123 -35.93 -9.05 -126.35
CA PHE A 123 -35.32 -10.37 -126.11
C PHE A 123 -34.38 -10.77 -127.25
N TYR A 124 -33.33 -11.54 -126.91
CA TYR A 124 -32.39 -12.09 -127.89
C TYR A 124 -33.04 -13.20 -128.71
N ASN A 125 -32.96 -13.11 -130.04
CA ASN A 125 -33.41 -14.17 -130.94
C ASN A 125 -32.24 -15.08 -131.32
N ALA A 126 -32.17 -16.27 -130.71
CA ALA A 126 -31.12 -17.25 -130.99
C ALA A 126 -31.16 -17.79 -132.44
N ALA A 127 -32.32 -17.78 -133.10
CA ALA A 127 -32.46 -18.25 -134.48
C ALA A 127 -32.03 -17.19 -135.52
N ASN A 128 -32.15 -15.91 -135.19
CA ASN A 128 -31.65 -14.80 -136.01
C ASN A 128 -31.17 -13.63 -135.15
N PRO A 129 -29.88 -13.58 -134.79
CA PRO A 129 -29.33 -12.55 -133.90
C PRO A 129 -29.38 -11.11 -134.44
N SER A 130 -29.68 -10.92 -135.73
CA SER A 130 -29.82 -9.60 -136.34
C SER A 130 -31.20 -8.96 -136.09
N VAL A 131 -32.13 -9.68 -135.45
CA VAL A 131 -33.49 -9.22 -135.15
C VAL A 131 -33.79 -9.45 -133.67
N THR A 132 -34.22 -8.42 -132.95
CA THR A 132 -34.68 -8.55 -131.56
C THR A 132 -36.14 -8.96 -131.49
N TYR A 133 -36.49 -9.77 -130.50
CA TYR A 133 -37.88 -10.06 -130.16
C TYR A 133 -38.47 -8.96 -129.28
N ALA A 134 -39.75 -8.63 -129.49
CA ALA A 134 -40.50 -7.74 -128.61
C ALA A 134 -41.33 -8.58 -127.61
N GLY A 135 -40.93 -8.60 -126.34
CA GLY A 135 -41.49 -9.51 -125.33
C GLY A 135 -40.98 -10.95 -125.47
N SER A 136 -41.24 -11.78 -124.46
CA SER A 136 -40.86 -13.20 -124.50
C SER A 136 -41.51 -13.88 -125.70
N ASP A 137 -40.73 -14.69 -126.42
CA ASP A 137 -41.17 -15.39 -127.65
C ASP A 137 -41.78 -14.46 -128.73
N ASN A 138 -41.38 -13.19 -128.75
CA ASN A 138 -41.89 -12.17 -129.68
C ASN A 138 -43.41 -11.93 -129.57
N SER A 139 -43.98 -12.15 -128.39
CA SER A 139 -45.43 -12.05 -128.13
C SER A 139 -45.98 -10.62 -128.07
N GLY A 140 -45.10 -9.61 -127.97
CA GLY A 140 -45.50 -8.21 -127.70
C GLY A 140 -46.03 -7.96 -126.29
N ALA A 141 -46.02 -8.96 -125.40
CA ALA A 141 -46.45 -8.83 -124.03
C ALA A 141 -45.45 -7.99 -123.20
N THR A 142 -45.98 -7.22 -122.26
CA THR A 142 -45.18 -6.51 -121.26
C THR A 142 -44.70 -7.47 -120.17
N ALA A 143 -43.57 -7.13 -119.55
CA ALA A 143 -43.06 -7.80 -118.36
C ALA A 143 -42.65 -6.75 -117.32
N PRO A 144 -42.83 -7.05 -116.02
CA PRO A 144 -42.39 -6.15 -114.96
C PRO A 144 -40.87 -6.04 -114.95
N THR A 145 -40.36 -4.85 -114.65
CA THR A 145 -38.91 -4.57 -114.66
C THR A 145 -38.33 -4.30 -113.29
N VAL A 146 -39.17 -4.06 -112.28
CA VAL A 146 -38.73 -3.77 -110.92
C VAL A 146 -39.57 -4.55 -109.92
N ARG A 147 -38.91 -5.27 -109.01
CA ARG A 147 -39.54 -5.76 -107.78
C ARG A 147 -39.42 -4.70 -106.70
N GLN A 148 -40.54 -4.28 -106.16
CA GLN A 148 -40.62 -3.21 -105.17
C GLN A 148 -41.20 -3.73 -103.86
N ASP A 149 -40.58 -3.34 -102.75
CA ASP A 149 -41.12 -3.49 -101.40
C ASP A 149 -41.69 -2.15 -100.92
N LEU A 150 -43.01 -2.02 -101.03
CA LEU A 150 -43.74 -0.80 -100.71
C LEU A 150 -44.32 -0.86 -99.30
N ALA A 151 -44.16 0.25 -98.59
CA ALA A 151 -44.95 0.54 -97.40
C ALA A 151 -46.24 1.23 -97.87
N GLN A 152 -47.27 0.44 -98.19
CA GLN A 152 -48.53 0.96 -98.71
C GLN A 152 -49.36 1.57 -97.58
N LEU A 153 -49.58 2.88 -97.64
CA LEU A 153 -50.36 3.61 -96.65
C LEU A 153 -51.86 3.53 -96.96
N GLY A 154 -52.68 3.40 -95.93
CA GLY A 154 -54.14 3.40 -96.03
C GLY A 154 -54.79 3.96 -94.77
N ILE A 155 -56.09 4.23 -94.87
CA ILE A 155 -56.92 4.69 -93.75
C ILE A 155 -58.25 3.94 -93.76
N GLY A 156 -58.73 3.56 -92.58
CA GLY A 156 -60.01 2.89 -92.43
C GLY A 156 -60.48 2.87 -90.97
N ALA A 157 -61.68 2.32 -90.75
CA ALA A 157 -62.26 2.18 -89.41
C ALA A 157 -61.48 1.17 -88.52
N SER A 158 -60.72 0.26 -89.14
CA SER A 158 -59.88 -0.72 -88.47
C SER A 158 -58.61 -1.00 -89.27
N VAL A 159 -57.60 -1.59 -88.62
CA VAL A 159 -56.35 -2.01 -89.27
C VAL A 159 -56.57 -3.38 -89.94
N PRO A 160 -56.33 -3.52 -91.26
CA PRO A 160 -56.41 -4.80 -91.94
C PRO A 160 -55.42 -5.85 -91.40
N ALA A 161 -55.71 -7.13 -91.58
CA ALA A 161 -54.78 -8.20 -91.23
C ALA A 161 -53.48 -8.07 -92.04
N GLY A 162 -52.34 -8.15 -91.35
CA GLY A 162 -51.01 -7.97 -91.97
C GLY A 162 -50.58 -6.51 -92.13
N ALA A 163 -51.43 -5.54 -91.81
CA ALA A 163 -51.07 -4.13 -91.71
C ALA A 163 -50.77 -3.72 -90.26
N TYR A 164 -50.09 -2.59 -90.10
CA TYR A 164 -49.69 -2.08 -88.79
C TYR A 164 -50.25 -0.66 -88.58
N PRO A 165 -50.79 -0.35 -87.38
CA PRO A 165 -51.30 0.99 -87.08
C PRO A 165 -50.16 2.01 -87.06
N LEU A 166 -50.45 3.24 -87.46
CA LEU A 166 -49.53 4.38 -87.33
C LEU A 166 -50.17 5.52 -86.53
N TRP A 167 -51.33 5.99 -86.97
CA TRP A 167 -52.01 7.15 -86.37
C TRP A 167 -53.50 6.90 -86.18
N THR A 168 -54.05 7.40 -85.09
CA THR A 168 -55.49 7.48 -84.83
C THR A 168 -55.96 8.88 -85.17
N VAL A 169 -57.05 8.96 -85.92
CA VAL A 169 -57.64 10.19 -86.43
C VAL A 169 -59.05 10.28 -85.87
N THR A 170 -59.24 11.13 -84.87
CA THR A 170 -60.54 11.33 -84.24
C THR A 170 -61.21 12.54 -84.85
N VAL A 171 -62.18 12.31 -85.75
CA VAL A 171 -62.84 13.39 -86.48
C VAL A 171 -64.18 13.72 -85.81
N PRO A 172 -64.35 14.93 -85.22
CA PRO A 172 -65.62 15.33 -84.62
C PRO A 172 -66.76 15.37 -85.65
N ALA A 173 -68.00 15.21 -85.19
CA ALA A 173 -69.17 15.36 -86.05
C ALA A 173 -69.23 16.78 -86.63
N GLY A 174 -69.45 16.89 -87.95
CA GLY A 174 -69.54 18.18 -88.65
C GLY A 174 -68.20 18.84 -89.02
N ALA A 175 -67.06 18.19 -88.77
CA ALA A 175 -65.76 18.71 -89.21
C ALA A 175 -65.67 18.73 -90.75
N SER A 176 -65.17 19.83 -91.30
CA SER A 176 -64.91 20.00 -92.75
C SER A 176 -63.42 20.03 -93.09
N ALA A 177 -62.54 19.98 -92.08
CA ALA A 177 -61.10 19.94 -92.22
C ALA A 177 -60.47 19.16 -91.07
N ILE A 178 -59.31 18.54 -91.32
CA ILE A 178 -58.48 17.95 -90.27
C ILE A 178 -57.63 19.03 -89.58
N THR A 179 -57.46 18.92 -88.27
CA THR A 179 -56.49 19.72 -87.50
C THR A 179 -55.48 18.82 -86.81
N ALA A 180 -54.35 19.39 -86.38
CA ALA A 180 -53.30 18.62 -85.70
C ALA A 180 -53.81 17.93 -84.42
N ASP A 181 -54.71 18.57 -83.68
CA ASP A 181 -55.30 18.02 -82.44
C ASP A 181 -56.18 16.78 -82.67
N MET A 182 -56.61 16.54 -83.92
CA MET A 182 -57.36 15.33 -84.29
C MET A 182 -56.45 14.11 -84.50
N LEU A 183 -55.13 14.32 -84.55
CA LEU A 183 -54.12 13.30 -84.86
C LEU A 183 -53.40 12.87 -83.59
N THR A 184 -53.50 11.59 -83.26
CA THR A 184 -52.74 10.99 -82.16
C THR A 184 -52.04 9.74 -82.65
N GLN A 185 -50.87 9.42 -82.07
CA GLN A 185 -50.19 8.18 -82.41
C GLN A 185 -51.10 7.00 -82.02
N ALA A 186 -51.29 6.05 -82.95
CA ALA A 186 -52.17 4.92 -82.68
C ALA A 186 -51.56 4.00 -81.61
N ALA A 187 -52.42 3.39 -80.79
CA ALA A 187 -51.98 2.37 -79.85
C ALA A 187 -51.33 1.19 -80.60
N GLY A 188 -50.12 0.82 -80.21
CA GLY A 188 -49.33 -0.22 -80.87
C GLY A 188 -48.66 0.22 -82.18
N ALA A 189 -48.61 1.53 -82.47
CA ALA A 189 -47.85 2.04 -83.61
C ALA A 189 -46.36 1.71 -83.43
N PRO A 190 -45.70 1.05 -84.40
CA PRO A 190 -44.35 0.54 -84.23
C PRO A 190 -43.28 1.63 -84.45
N PHE A 191 -43.47 2.85 -83.95
CA PHE A 191 -42.47 3.90 -84.11
C PHE A 191 -41.28 3.69 -83.17
N TYR A 192 -40.08 3.65 -83.73
CA TYR A 192 -38.84 3.52 -82.96
C TYR A 192 -38.02 4.80 -83.01
N ASP A 193 -37.45 5.15 -81.87
CA ASP A 193 -36.48 6.23 -81.75
C ASP A 193 -35.21 5.91 -82.55
N THR A 194 -34.62 6.93 -83.15
CA THR A 194 -33.31 6.84 -83.80
C THR A 194 -32.21 6.55 -82.75
N ILE A 195 -31.06 6.04 -83.18
CA ILE A 195 -29.91 5.79 -82.29
C ILE A 195 -29.54 7.02 -81.43
N PRO A 196 -29.45 8.25 -81.97
CA PRO A 196 -29.21 9.45 -81.16
C PRO A 196 -30.34 9.73 -80.15
N GLN A 197 -31.61 9.52 -80.53
CA GLN A 197 -32.74 9.69 -79.62
C GLN A 197 -32.72 8.65 -78.49
N LEU A 198 -32.37 7.40 -78.78
CA LEU A 198 -32.20 6.36 -77.76
C LEU A 198 -31.05 6.68 -76.80
N GLN A 199 -29.95 7.28 -77.29
CA GLN A 199 -28.85 7.74 -76.44
C GLN A 199 -29.31 8.84 -75.47
N ALA A 200 -30.14 9.78 -75.94
CA ALA A 200 -30.74 10.82 -75.09
C ALA A 200 -31.75 10.22 -74.10
N ALA A 201 -32.66 9.36 -74.56
CA ALA A 201 -33.76 8.81 -73.77
C ALA A 201 -33.29 7.88 -72.64
N LYS A 202 -32.15 7.19 -72.77
CA LYS A 202 -31.58 6.39 -71.66
C LYS A 202 -31.11 7.25 -70.47
N GLN A 203 -30.92 8.55 -70.64
CA GLN A 203 -30.68 9.47 -69.52
C GLN A 203 -31.99 9.87 -68.82
N ASP A 204 -33.10 9.97 -69.55
CA ASP A 204 -34.41 10.39 -69.03
C ASP A 204 -35.20 9.24 -68.38
N ALA A 205 -35.08 8.02 -68.90
CA ALA A 205 -35.82 6.83 -68.42
C ALA A 205 -35.37 6.30 -67.04
N LEU A 206 -34.34 6.89 -66.44
CA LEU A 206 -33.91 6.55 -65.08
C LEU A 206 -34.84 7.13 -63.99
N GLY A 207 -35.81 7.99 -64.35
CA GLY A 207 -36.77 8.56 -63.39
C GLY A 207 -36.15 9.59 -62.43
N PHE A 208 -34.86 9.82 -62.57
CA PHE A 208 -34.09 10.91 -62.00
C PHE A 208 -32.96 11.21 -62.98
N THR A 209 -32.63 12.48 -63.18
CA THR A 209 -31.30 12.83 -63.70
C THR A 209 -30.32 12.14 -62.75
N PRO A 210 -29.30 11.38 -63.19
CA PRO A 210 -28.41 10.60 -62.29
C PRO A 210 -27.78 11.41 -61.15
N VAL A 211 -27.95 12.73 -61.21
CA VAL A 211 -27.45 13.74 -60.33
C VAL A 211 -28.46 14.91 -60.26
N GLN A 212 -29.62 14.76 -59.59
CA GLN A 212 -30.25 15.97 -59.01
C GLN A 212 -29.42 16.38 -57.79
N GLN A 213 -28.33 17.09 -58.06
CA GLN A 213 -27.54 17.77 -57.04
C GLN A 213 -28.16 19.15 -56.85
N GLY A 214 -28.89 19.31 -55.75
CA GLY A 214 -29.59 20.54 -55.43
C GLY A 214 -31.02 20.63 -56.00
N GLY A 215 -31.81 21.52 -55.40
CA GLY A 215 -33.18 21.84 -55.83
C GLY A 215 -34.31 21.11 -55.10
N GLY A 216 -34.05 20.40 -54.00
CA GLY A 216 -35.09 19.98 -53.05
C GLY A 216 -35.58 21.14 -52.15
N PRO A 217 -36.57 20.89 -51.27
CA PRO A 217 -36.95 21.87 -50.24
C PRO A 217 -35.70 22.31 -49.44
N ASP A 218 -35.52 23.62 -49.30
CA ASP A 218 -34.36 24.26 -48.66
C ASP A 218 -32.98 24.03 -49.34
N GLN A 219 -32.96 23.75 -50.65
CA GLN A 219 -31.73 23.60 -51.44
C GLN A 219 -31.67 24.58 -52.61
N THR A 220 -30.48 25.08 -52.93
CA THR A 220 -30.21 25.81 -54.18
C THR A 220 -30.11 24.83 -55.35
N GLY A 221 -30.23 25.31 -56.60
CA GLY A 221 -30.04 24.50 -57.80
C GLY A 221 -28.58 24.19 -58.14
N ASP A 222 -27.66 24.32 -57.18
CA ASP A 222 -26.22 24.21 -57.41
C ASP A 222 -25.76 22.76 -57.53
N LYS A 223 -24.90 22.47 -58.51
CA LYS A 223 -24.31 21.14 -58.72
C LYS A 223 -23.24 20.84 -57.67
N VAL A 224 -23.22 19.61 -57.15
CA VAL A 224 -22.34 19.11 -56.06
C VAL A 224 -21.33 18.10 -56.61
N SER A 225 -20.14 18.49 -57.05
CA SER A 225 -19.18 17.49 -57.56
C SER A 225 -18.44 16.77 -56.42
N LEU A 226 -18.41 15.44 -56.46
CA LEU A 226 -17.66 14.58 -55.53
C LEU A 226 -16.39 14.07 -56.22
N GLY A 227 -15.24 14.24 -55.60
CA GLY A 227 -13.96 13.84 -56.20
C GLY A 227 -12.90 13.52 -55.17
N GLN A 228 -11.85 12.81 -55.58
CA GLN A 228 -10.70 12.55 -54.71
C GLN A 228 -9.83 13.81 -54.59
N ASP A 229 -9.29 14.05 -53.40
CA ASP A 229 -8.33 15.12 -53.16
C ASP A 229 -7.07 14.92 -54.03
N ALA A 230 -6.65 15.98 -54.71
CA ALA A 230 -5.51 15.95 -55.63
C ALA A 230 -4.16 15.85 -54.91
N SER A 231 -4.08 16.25 -53.64
CA SER A 231 -2.87 16.21 -52.82
C SER A 231 -2.81 14.97 -51.91
N TYR A 232 -3.97 14.45 -51.49
CA TYR A 232 -4.06 13.36 -50.52
C TYR A 232 -4.96 12.22 -51.02
N PRO A 233 -4.37 11.18 -51.64
CA PRO A 233 -5.14 10.05 -52.12
C PRO A 233 -5.97 9.37 -51.02
N GLY A 234 -7.25 9.13 -51.31
CA GLY A 234 -8.20 8.51 -50.36
C GLY A 234 -9.10 9.48 -49.59
N ILE A 235 -8.88 10.80 -49.69
CA ILE A 235 -9.82 11.81 -49.16
C ILE A 235 -10.84 12.19 -50.24
N MET A 236 -12.13 12.15 -49.91
CA MET A 236 -13.21 12.55 -50.80
C MET A 236 -13.61 14.01 -50.52
N ARG A 237 -13.45 14.88 -51.51
CA ARG A 237 -13.83 16.30 -51.50
C ARG A 237 -15.19 16.54 -52.15
N VAL A 238 -15.80 17.64 -51.76
CA VAL A 238 -17.02 18.19 -52.36
C VAL A 238 -16.70 19.56 -52.95
N SER A 239 -17.21 19.82 -54.15
CA SER A 239 -17.34 21.19 -54.67
C SER A 239 -18.80 21.49 -54.96
N VAL A 240 -19.23 22.74 -54.79
CA VAL A 240 -20.57 23.23 -55.12
C VAL A 240 -20.43 24.35 -56.14
N ASN A 241 -21.05 24.17 -57.31
CA ASN A 241 -20.97 25.10 -58.45
C ASN A 241 -19.51 25.48 -58.85
N GLY A 242 -18.60 24.51 -58.77
CA GLY A 242 -17.18 24.70 -59.08
C GLY A 242 -16.34 25.32 -57.94
N GLY A 243 -16.97 25.78 -56.85
CA GLY A 243 -16.28 26.19 -55.64
C GLY A 243 -15.98 24.99 -54.73
N ASP A 244 -14.73 24.80 -54.35
CA ASP A 244 -14.31 23.72 -53.46
C ASP A 244 -14.79 23.99 -52.02
N VAL A 245 -15.56 23.03 -51.46
CA VAL A 245 -16.14 23.11 -50.12
C VAL A 245 -15.34 22.28 -49.10
N GLY A 246 -14.25 21.64 -49.54
CA GLY A 246 -13.38 20.80 -48.70
C GLY A 246 -13.79 19.33 -48.68
N GLY A 247 -13.26 18.57 -47.72
CA GLY A 247 -13.58 17.16 -47.52
C GLY A 247 -15.03 16.93 -47.08
N LEU A 248 -15.63 15.80 -47.47
CA LEU A 248 -17.01 15.41 -47.08
C LEU A 248 -17.24 15.34 -45.56
N LEU A 249 -16.19 15.00 -44.81
CA LEU A 249 -16.17 15.12 -43.35
C LEU A 249 -15.69 16.53 -42.99
N SER A 250 -16.53 17.53 -43.25
CA SER A 250 -16.29 18.91 -42.84
C SER A 250 -16.86 19.13 -41.43
N GLY A 251 -16.01 19.13 -40.40
CA GLY A 251 -16.37 19.46 -39.02
C GLY A 251 -16.73 20.94 -38.78
N THR A 252 -17.31 21.62 -39.77
CA THR A 252 -17.54 23.08 -39.74
C THR A 252 -18.93 23.45 -39.19
N TYR A 253 -19.90 22.54 -39.29
CA TYR A 253 -21.25 22.78 -38.78
C TYR A 253 -21.23 22.91 -37.25
N GLY A 254 -21.63 24.06 -36.73
CA GLY A 254 -21.62 24.38 -35.29
C GLY A 254 -20.32 25.00 -34.75
N LYS A 255 -19.35 25.32 -35.61
CA LYS A 255 -18.07 25.96 -35.21
C LYS A 255 -18.25 27.43 -34.79
N SER A 256 -17.78 27.79 -33.60
CA SER A 256 -17.69 29.19 -33.14
C SER A 256 -16.32 29.81 -33.46
N ALA A 257 -16.15 31.12 -33.25
CA ALA A 257 -14.89 31.83 -33.51
C ALA A 257 -13.63 31.22 -32.85
N PRO A 258 -13.65 30.71 -31.59
CA PRO A 258 -12.47 30.10 -30.98
C PRO A 258 -12.23 28.63 -31.36
N ASP A 259 -13.18 27.99 -32.05
CA ASP A 259 -13.11 26.55 -32.31
C ASP A 259 -12.27 26.25 -33.56
N TYR A 260 -11.57 25.11 -33.55
CA TYR A 260 -10.79 24.64 -34.71
C TYR A 260 -11.50 23.50 -35.41
N GLN A 261 -11.55 23.56 -36.75
CA GLN A 261 -12.17 22.51 -37.54
C GLN A 261 -11.36 21.21 -37.40
N MET A 262 -12.07 20.13 -37.08
CA MET A 262 -11.48 18.79 -37.16
C MET A 262 -11.35 18.40 -38.65
N LEU A 263 -10.12 18.06 -39.04
CA LEU A 263 -9.73 17.68 -40.39
C LEU A 263 -9.84 16.17 -40.62
N GLY A 264 -9.79 15.38 -39.55
CA GLY A 264 -9.93 13.93 -39.64
C GLY A 264 -9.78 13.20 -38.32
N LEU A 265 -10.17 11.93 -38.35
CA LEU A 265 -9.99 10.94 -37.31
C LEU A 265 -9.25 9.76 -37.92
N TYR A 266 -8.11 9.36 -37.33
CA TYR A 266 -7.38 8.20 -37.81
C TYR A 266 -6.65 7.46 -36.68
N GLN A 267 -6.34 6.19 -36.90
CA GLN A 267 -5.51 5.40 -35.99
C GLN A 267 -4.03 5.72 -36.26
N GLN A 268 -3.34 6.32 -35.31
CA GLN A 268 -1.92 6.63 -35.46
C GLN A 268 -1.09 5.37 -35.23
N SER A 269 -0.24 5.00 -36.19
CA SER A 269 0.56 3.77 -36.13
C SER A 269 1.64 3.79 -35.03
N THR A 270 2.21 4.96 -34.72
CA THR A 270 3.26 5.10 -33.72
C THR A 270 2.76 4.95 -32.29
N THR A 271 1.57 5.47 -31.98
CA THR A 271 0.97 5.39 -30.65
C THR A 271 -0.05 4.27 -30.53
N GLY A 272 -0.53 3.73 -31.65
CA GLY A 272 -1.61 2.75 -31.69
C GLY A 272 -2.94 3.30 -31.22
N ARG A 273 -3.14 4.63 -31.23
CA ARG A 273 -4.32 5.30 -30.66
C ARG A 273 -5.11 6.07 -31.72
N PRO A 274 -6.43 6.24 -31.54
CA PRO A 274 -7.20 7.19 -32.32
C PRO A 274 -6.70 8.61 -32.05
N VAL A 275 -6.50 9.39 -33.13
CA VAL A 275 -6.04 10.76 -33.08
C VAL A 275 -7.06 11.65 -33.78
N ALA A 276 -7.44 12.73 -33.13
CA ALA A 276 -8.14 13.85 -33.75
C ALA A 276 -7.13 14.81 -34.36
N VAL A 277 -7.33 15.15 -35.63
CA VAL A 277 -6.52 16.13 -36.36
C VAL A 277 -7.31 17.41 -36.50
N PHE A 278 -6.70 18.53 -36.14
CA PHE A 278 -7.27 19.85 -36.38
C PHE A 278 -6.16 20.86 -36.67
N ASN A 279 -6.50 21.99 -37.29
CA ASN A 279 -5.55 23.09 -37.48
C ASN A 279 -5.84 24.19 -36.46
N ASN A 280 -4.87 24.55 -35.62
CA ASN A 280 -5.04 25.56 -34.56
C ASN A 280 -4.90 27.02 -35.07
N GLY A 281 -5.06 27.24 -36.37
CA GLY A 281 -4.84 28.54 -37.01
C GLY A 281 -3.40 28.81 -37.42
N THR A 282 -2.44 27.99 -36.95
CA THR A 282 -1.01 28.15 -37.26
C THR A 282 -0.39 26.84 -37.72
N THR A 283 -0.73 25.71 -37.09
CA THR A 283 -0.17 24.39 -37.40
C THR A 283 -1.23 23.29 -37.28
N THR A 284 -0.97 22.16 -37.94
CA THR A 284 -1.73 20.93 -37.74
C THR A 284 -1.37 20.31 -36.40
N VAL A 285 -2.37 20.10 -35.56
CA VAL A 285 -2.27 19.48 -34.24
C VAL A 285 -2.82 18.06 -34.30
N TYR A 286 -2.10 17.14 -33.68
CA TYR A 286 -2.43 15.72 -33.58
C TYR A 286 -2.68 15.39 -32.11
N ASN A 287 -3.94 15.32 -31.70
CA ASN A 287 -4.27 15.08 -30.30
C ASN A 287 -4.85 13.68 -30.10
N GLY A 288 -4.26 12.91 -29.19
CA GLY A 288 -4.73 11.56 -28.88
C GLY A 288 -6.09 11.61 -28.17
N ILE A 289 -7.00 10.72 -28.57
CA ILE A 289 -8.28 10.50 -27.90
C ILE A 289 -8.07 9.38 -26.87
N ALA A 290 -8.64 9.56 -25.67
CA ALA A 290 -8.61 8.52 -24.64
C ALA A 290 -9.36 7.27 -25.11
N ASN A 291 -8.71 6.11 -25.00
CA ASN A 291 -9.31 4.81 -25.25
C ASN A 291 -9.98 4.29 -23.98
N TYR A 292 -10.77 3.21 -24.14
CA TYR A 292 -11.41 2.51 -23.02
C TYR A 292 -10.41 2.22 -21.88
N THR A 293 -9.22 1.72 -22.20
CA THR A 293 -8.16 1.41 -21.22
C THR A 293 -7.73 2.63 -20.41
N ASP A 294 -7.63 3.81 -21.02
CA ASP A 294 -7.23 5.04 -20.32
C ASP A 294 -8.31 5.48 -19.34
N VAL A 295 -9.56 5.46 -19.80
CA VAL A 295 -10.73 5.84 -18.98
C VAL A 295 -10.90 4.87 -17.82
N THR A 296 -10.78 3.56 -18.07
CA THR A 296 -10.86 2.56 -17.01
C THR A 296 -9.67 2.62 -16.05
N GLY A 297 -8.46 2.87 -16.57
CA GLY A 297 -7.26 2.99 -15.74
C GLY A 297 -7.33 4.17 -14.79
N GLU A 298 -7.77 5.33 -15.28
CA GLU A 298 -8.02 6.51 -14.46
C GLU A 298 -9.16 6.29 -13.44
N ALA A 299 -10.22 5.56 -13.83
CA ALA A 299 -11.29 5.21 -12.90
C ALA A 299 -10.80 4.29 -11.76
N SER A 300 -9.97 3.28 -12.08
CA SER A 300 -9.33 2.42 -11.09
C SER A 300 -8.37 3.19 -10.19
N ALA A 301 -7.54 4.09 -10.74
CA ALA A 301 -6.62 4.92 -9.96
C ALA A 301 -7.36 5.82 -8.96
N ARG A 302 -8.50 6.40 -9.36
CA ARG A 302 -9.36 7.16 -8.44
C ARG A 302 -9.97 6.28 -7.35
N GLN A 303 -10.43 5.08 -7.69
CA GLN A 303 -10.97 4.13 -6.71
C GLN A 303 -9.92 3.68 -5.69
N ASP A 304 -8.67 3.46 -6.12
CA ASP A 304 -7.55 3.12 -5.24
C ASP A 304 -7.20 4.29 -4.30
N ALA A 305 -7.19 5.52 -4.83
CA ALA A 305 -6.94 6.73 -4.04
C ALA A 305 -8.03 6.95 -2.98
N ASP A 306 -9.31 6.80 -3.34
CA ASP A 306 -10.43 6.90 -2.40
C ASP A 306 -10.37 5.82 -1.32
N THR A 307 -10.01 4.59 -1.70
CA THR A 307 -9.82 3.47 -0.75
C THR A 307 -8.67 3.76 0.22
N ALA A 308 -7.56 4.33 -0.26
CA ALA A 308 -6.43 4.71 0.58
C ALA A 308 -6.81 5.85 1.55
N ILE A 309 -7.52 6.87 1.07
CA ILE A 309 -8.04 7.96 1.91
C ILE A 309 -8.96 7.42 2.99
N GLN A 310 -9.90 6.53 2.62
CA GLN A 310 -10.83 5.92 3.57
C GLN A 310 -10.12 5.08 4.64
N THR A 311 -9.08 4.34 4.25
CA THR A 311 -8.25 3.55 5.17
C THR A 311 -7.49 4.45 6.16
N ASN A 312 -6.85 5.51 5.65
CA ASN A 312 -6.15 6.49 6.46
C ASN A 312 -7.09 7.20 7.44
N LEU A 313 -8.28 7.60 6.96
CA LEU A 313 -9.30 8.25 7.79
C LEU A 313 -9.79 7.30 8.89
N THR A 314 -10.08 6.04 8.56
CA THR A 314 -10.51 5.03 9.53
C THR A 314 -9.44 4.79 10.59
N THR A 315 -8.16 4.73 10.18
CA THR A 315 -7.02 4.59 11.10
C THR A 315 -6.88 5.81 12.01
N ALA A 316 -6.97 7.02 11.45
CA ALA A 316 -6.89 8.26 12.23
C ALA A 316 -8.03 8.37 13.25
N ILE A 317 -9.26 8.02 12.85
CA ILE A 317 -10.42 7.96 13.75
C ILE A 317 -10.20 6.94 14.88
N GLY A 318 -9.69 5.74 14.55
CA GLY A 318 -9.34 4.72 15.54
C GLY A 318 -8.33 5.22 16.56
N ASN A 319 -7.21 5.78 16.09
CA ASN A 319 -6.17 6.35 16.96
C ASN A 319 -6.72 7.48 17.86
N GLN A 320 -7.57 8.36 17.31
CA GLN A 320 -8.20 9.42 18.09
C GLN A 320 -9.16 8.87 19.15
N SER A 321 -9.91 7.81 18.81
CA SER A 321 -10.79 7.12 19.75
C SER A 321 -9.99 6.49 20.90
N ASP A 322 -8.87 5.83 20.60
CA ASP A 322 -7.99 5.23 21.61
C ASP A 322 -7.38 6.31 22.52
N MET A 323 -6.85 7.40 21.95
CA MET A 323 -6.36 8.54 22.73
C MET A 323 -7.46 9.13 23.62
N ASN A 324 -8.68 9.30 23.11
CA ASN A 324 -9.81 9.80 23.89
C ASN A 324 -10.20 8.83 25.00
N CYS A 325 -10.14 7.52 24.77
CA CYS A 325 -10.41 6.49 25.77
C CYS A 325 -9.35 6.51 26.87
N THR A 326 -8.06 6.55 26.52
CA THR A 326 -6.96 6.68 27.48
C THR A 326 -7.10 7.97 28.28
N LEU A 327 -7.31 9.11 27.63
CA LEU A 327 -7.48 10.39 28.31
C LEU A 327 -8.70 10.38 29.24
N SER A 328 -9.82 9.79 28.81
CA SER A 328 -11.01 9.67 29.65
C SER A 328 -10.78 8.78 30.86
N SER A 329 -10.01 7.69 30.69
CA SER A 329 -9.58 6.81 31.79
C SER A 329 -8.64 7.54 32.75
N ASP A 330 -7.64 8.26 32.25
CA ASP A 330 -6.69 9.03 33.05
C ASP A 330 -7.40 10.15 33.82
N ILE A 331 -8.28 10.91 33.18
CA ILE A 331 -9.12 11.92 33.84
C ILE A 331 -10.00 11.24 34.91
N SER A 332 -10.64 10.12 34.58
CA SER A 332 -11.46 9.40 35.56
C SER A 332 -10.62 8.95 36.75
N ASN A 333 -9.42 8.41 36.53
CA ASN A 333 -8.50 7.97 37.57
C ASN A 333 -8.03 9.14 38.46
N CYS A 334 -7.67 10.28 37.85
CA CYS A 334 -7.19 11.49 38.54
C CYS A 334 -8.31 12.20 39.33
N VAL A 335 -9.50 12.34 38.75
CA VAL A 335 -10.62 13.08 39.37
C VAL A 335 -11.37 12.20 40.38
N SER A 336 -11.48 10.90 40.12
CA SER A 336 -12.06 9.98 41.11
C SER A 336 -11.12 9.74 42.29
N GLY A 337 -9.81 9.74 42.10
CA GLY A 337 -8.88 9.34 43.17
C GLY A 337 -8.90 7.83 43.45
N ILE A 338 -9.26 7.01 42.45
CA ILE A 338 -9.27 5.54 42.52
C ILE A 338 -7.88 4.95 42.17
N TYR A 339 -7.02 5.70 41.49
CA TYR A 339 -5.70 5.22 41.09
C TYR A 339 -4.84 4.82 42.30
N GLY A 340 -4.42 3.55 42.37
CA GLY A 340 -3.57 3.02 43.44
C GLY A 340 -4.28 2.69 44.76
N LYS A 341 -5.62 2.72 44.81
CA LYS A 341 -6.41 2.33 45.99
C LYS A 341 -6.25 0.83 46.30
N GLY A 342 -5.64 0.49 47.43
CA GLY A 342 -5.64 -0.86 47.96
C GLY A 342 -7.01 -1.29 48.48
N THR A 343 -7.21 -2.59 48.70
CA THR A 343 -8.50 -3.15 49.18
C THR A 343 -8.96 -2.60 50.53
N SER A 344 -8.06 -2.00 51.31
CA SER A 344 -8.33 -1.43 52.65
C SER A 344 -8.31 0.09 52.70
N ASP A 345 -7.99 0.76 51.58
CA ASP A 345 -7.93 2.23 51.55
C ASP A 345 -9.33 2.81 51.30
N TYR A 346 -9.60 4.04 51.79
CA TYR A 346 -10.83 4.77 51.48
C TYR A 346 -10.55 5.88 50.47
N GLN A 347 -11.46 6.02 49.49
CA GLN A 347 -11.33 7.04 48.45
C GLN A 347 -11.74 8.40 49.01
N ILE A 348 -10.91 9.42 48.80
CA ILE A 348 -11.26 10.79 49.15
C ILE A 348 -12.33 11.28 48.15
N LEU A 349 -13.50 11.61 48.67
CA LEU A 349 -14.65 12.15 47.95
C LEU A 349 -14.55 13.67 47.74
N GLY A 350 -13.77 14.35 48.58
CA GLY A 350 -13.51 15.78 48.41
C GLY A 350 -12.56 16.35 49.46
N LEU A 351 -11.91 17.45 49.09
CA LEU A 351 -11.13 18.30 49.99
C LEU A 351 -11.91 19.59 50.20
N TYR A 352 -12.27 19.87 51.45
CA TYR A 352 -13.05 21.05 51.80
C TYR A 352 -12.28 21.91 52.79
N PHE A 353 -12.52 23.22 52.76
CA PHE A 353 -12.12 24.09 53.84
C PHE A 353 -13.26 24.18 54.85
N GLN A 354 -13.12 23.54 56.00
CA GLN A 354 -14.16 23.51 57.03
C GLN A 354 -14.18 24.85 57.77
N THR A 355 -15.27 25.60 57.59
CA THR A 355 -15.42 26.95 58.18
C THR A 355 -15.49 26.93 59.70
N SER A 356 -16.05 25.88 60.32
CA SER A 356 -16.17 25.77 61.78
C SER A 356 -14.85 25.53 62.51
N THR A 357 -13.88 24.89 61.85
CA THR A 357 -12.55 24.59 62.41
C THR A 357 -11.45 25.43 61.78
N GLY A 358 -11.75 26.16 60.70
CA GLY A 358 -10.80 26.98 59.94
C GLY A 358 -9.71 26.17 59.24
N ARG A 359 -10.01 24.91 58.87
CA ARG A 359 -8.99 23.93 58.46
C ARG A 359 -9.39 23.14 57.21
N PRO A 360 -8.41 22.72 56.39
CA PRO A 360 -8.65 21.71 55.38
C PRO A 360 -9.11 20.39 56.01
N ILE A 361 -10.15 19.78 55.43
CA ILE A 361 -10.64 18.45 55.79
C ILE A 361 -10.63 17.56 54.54
N ALA A 362 -10.28 16.29 54.73
CA ALA A 362 -10.52 15.24 53.75
C ALA A 362 -11.82 14.53 54.08
N VAL A 363 -12.68 14.36 53.07
CA VAL A 363 -13.94 13.63 53.18
C VAL A 363 -13.79 12.31 52.45
N PHE A 364 -14.11 11.21 53.12
CA PHE A 364 -14.11 9.88 52.51
C PHE A 364 -15.26 9.05 53.10
N SER A 365 -15.75 8.05 52.37
CA SER A 365 -16.73 7.10 52.92
C SER A 365 -15.99 5.92 53.54
N ASN A 366 -16.36 5.55 54.77
CA ASN A 366 -15.81 4.37 55.45
C ASN A 366 -16.59 3.06 55.13
N GLY A 367 -17.46 3.08 54.11
CA GLY A 367 -18.35 1.98 53.75
C GLY A 367 -19.75 2.05 54.37
N THR A 368 -19.94 2.87 55.41
CA THR A 368 -21.25 3.06 56.06
C THR A 368 -21.67 4.53 56.09
N THR A 369 -20.74 5.45 56.31
CA THR A 369 -20.99 6.90 56.38
C THR A 369 -19.83 7.71 55.79
N ASN A 370 -20.09 8.97 55.47
CA ASN A 370 -19.04 9.93 55.15
C ASN A 370 -18.34 10.38 56.44
N VAL A 371 -17.03 10.24 56.45
CA VAL A 371 -16.13 10.66 57.52
C VAL A 371 -15.42 11.94 57.09
N PHE A 372 -15.37 12.92 58.00
CA PHE A 372 -14.79 14.24 57.78
C PHE A 372 -13.59 14.40 58.71
N ASN A 373 -12.39 14.15 58.19
CA ASN A 373 -11.16 14.21 59.00
C ASN A 373 -10.37 15.48 58.72
N GLY A 374 -9.97 16.16 59.79
CA GLY A 374 -9.04 17.28 59.72
C GLY A 374 -7.68 16.84 59.18
N ILE A 375 -7.14 17.63 58.25
CA ILE A 375 -5.76 17.50 57.82
C ILE A 375 -4.92 18.39 58.73
N ALA A 376 -3.83 17.85 59.28
CA ALA A 376 -2.90 18.63 60.09
C ALA A 376 -2.33 19.78 59.26
N ASN A 377 -2.42 21.00 59.78
CA ASN A 377 -1.81 22.16 59.15
C ASN A 377 -0.43 22.42 59.75
N TYR A 378 0.31 23.37 59.15
CA TYR A 378 1.63 23.75 59.61
C TYR A 378 1.65 24.04 61.13
N THR A 379 0.64 24.75 61.64
CA THR A 379 0.53 25.10 63.06
C THR A 379 0.40 23.88 63.99
N ASP A 380 -0.33 22.83 63.60
CA ASP A 380 -0.40 21.59 64.40
C ASP A 380 0.96 20.92 64.53
N VAL A 381 1.64 20.79 63.39
CA VAL A 381 2.94 20.12 63.32
C VAL A 381 3.94 20.90 64.16
N THR A 382 3.97 22.23 64.02
CA THR A 382 4.82 23.10 64.84
C THR A 382 4.50 23.00 66.34
N THR A 383 3.21 22.93 66.71
CA THR A 383 2.78 22.79 68.11
C THR A 383 3.21 21.44 68.69
N LEU A 384 2.98 20.35 67.96
CA LEU A 384 3.39 19.00 68.37
C LEU A 384 4.91 18.93 68.54
N GLN A 385 5.66 19.50 67.59
CA GLN A 385 7.12 19.57 67.65
C GLN A 385 7.59 20.33 68.89
N THR A 386 6.97 21.49 69.16
CA THR A 386 7.30 22.33 70.32
C THR A 386 7.02 21.61 71.64
N ASN A 387 5.88 20.91 71.74
CA ASN A 387 5.52 20.13 72.92
C ASN A 387 6.50 18.97 73.15
N LEU A 388 6.90 18.27 72.08
CA LEU A 388 7.86 17.18 72.16
C LEU A 388 9.24 17.69 72.62
N THR A 389 9.72 18.79 72.05
CA THR A 389 10.96 19.43 72.49
C THR A 389 10.88 19.83 73.97
N SER A 390 9.76 20.42 74.40
CA SER A 390 9.57 20.82 75.80
C SER A 390 9.57 19.61 76.75
N PHE A 391 8.92 18.50 76.38
CA PHE A 391 8.95 17.26 77.15
C PHE A 391 10.36 16.68 77.25
N GLN A 392 11.10 16.65 76.14
CA GLN A 392 12.49 16.19 76.12
C GLN A 392 13.38 17.04 77.04
N THR A 393 13.19 18.36 77.05
CA THR A 393 13.88 19.26 77.98
C THR A 393 13.55 18.93 79.44
N GLN A 394 12.26 18.79 79.81
CA GLN A 394 11.87 18.44 81.17
C GLN A 394 12.44 17.08 81.64
N GLN A 395 12.48 16.09 80.75
CA GLN A 395 13.07 14.79 81.05
C GLN A 395 14.59 14.90 81.25
N ALA A 396 15.28 15.69 80.44
CA ALA A 396 16.71 15.96 80.60
C ALA A 396 17.01 16.67 81.92
N ASP A 397 16.21 17.67 82.29
CA ASP A 397 16.34 18.38 83.57
C ASP A 397 16.14 17.43 84.75
N THR A 398 15.11 16.58 84.71
CA THR A 398 14.85 15.57 85.74
C THR A 398 16.02 14.58 85.89
N ASN A 399 16.54 14.09 84.77
CA ASN A 399 17.70 13.18 84.78
C ASN A 399 18.96 13.87 85.35
N SER A 400 19.17 15.15 85.03
CA SER A 400 20.26 15.94 85.58
C SER A 400 20.13 16.13 87.10
N VAL A 401 18.90 16.39 87.59
CA VAL A 401 18.62 16.48 89.03
C VAL A 401 18.92 15.15 89.73
N PHE A 402 18.46 14.02 89.19
CA PHE A 402 18.77 12.71 89.76
C PHE A 402 20.26 12.40 89.77
N ALA A 403 20.96 12.68 88.67
CA ALA A 403 22.41 12.48 88.59
C ALA A 403 23.14 13.31 89.67
N SER A 404 22.76 14.58 89.85
CA SER A 404 23.35 15.46 90.87
C SER A 404 23.04 14.99 92.31
N GLY A 405 21.83 14.50 92.59
CA GLY A 405 21.43 14.02 93.91
C GLY A 405 22.09 12.70 94.31
N ILE A 406 22.39 11.83 93.34
CA ILE A 406 23.17 10.60 93.58
C ILE A 406 24.62 10.98 93.91
N ALA A 407 25.24 11.84 93.10
CA ALA A 407 26.61 12.29 93.29
C ALA A 407 26.84 12.99 94.65
N SER A 408 25.82 13.68 95.19
CA SER A 408 25.95 14.36 96.49
C SER A 408 25.81 13.44 97.71
N ARG A 409 25.20 12.25 97.56
CA ARG A 409 24.87 11.34 98.68
C ARG A 409 25.80 10.14 98.78
N VAL A 410 26.45 9.77 97.69
CA VAL A 410 27.47 8.73 97.66
C VAL A 410 28.79 9.43 97.38
N PRO A 411 29.75 9.47 98.32
CA PRO A 411 31.06 10.01 98.04
C PRO A 411 31.75 9.10 97.03
N THR A 412 31.66 9.46 95.75
CA THR A 412 32.46 8.88 94.68
C THR A 412 33.76 9.65 94.61
N ASN A 413 34.68 9.40 95.54
CA ASN A 413 36.09 9.70 95.23
C ASN A 413 36.49 8.71 94.13
N ALA A 414 36.55 9.21 92.89
CA ALA A 414 36.89 8.43 91.71
C ALA A 414 38.39 8.10 91.63
N GLU A 415 39.22 8.64 92.54
CA GLU A 415 40.65 8.40 92.60
C GLU A 415 41.07 7.92 94.00
N ASN A 416 41.88 6.86 94.02
CA ASN A 416 42.43 6.24 95.21
C ASN A 416 43.58 7.12 95.73
N ASP A 417 43.30 7.98 96.71
CA ASP A 417 44.27 8.94 97.27
C ASP A 417 45.31 8.32 98.21
N GLY A 418 45.27 6.99 98.39
CA GLY A 418 46.22 6.25 99.24
C GLY A 418 46.07 6.52 100.73
N VAL A 419 45.07 7.30 101.16
CA VAL A 419 44.84 7.68 102.56
C VAL A 419 43.42 7.29 103.01
N ASN A 420 42.41 7.33 102.14
CA ASN A 420 41.04 6.91 102.44
C ASN A 420 40.46 6.01 101.32
N ALA A 421 40.48 4.70 101.51
CA ALA A 421 39.75 3.78 100.63
C ALA A 421 38.23 3.85 100.94
N PRO A 422 37.34 4.04 99.94
CA PRO A 422 35.90 4.02 100.18
C PRO A 422 35.49 2.63 100.64
N ILE A 423 34.90 2.55 101.84
CA ILE A 423 34.31 1.31 102.38
C ILE A 423 33.27 0.84 101.38
N THR A 424 33.58 -0.27 100.68
CA THR A 424 32.72 -0.77 99.61
C THR A 424 31.52 -1.50 100.21
N LEU A 425 31.70 -2.17 101.36
CA LEU A 425 30.63 -2.71 102.20
C LEU A 425 31.05 -2.74 103.69
N PHE A 426 30.13 -2.34 104.58
CA PHE A 426 30.26 -2.54 106.03
C PHE A 426 29.13 -3.46 106.50
N ASN A 427 29.46 -4.63 107.03
CA ASN A 427 28.45 -5.62 107.43
C ASN A 427 28.96 -6.48 108.61
N TYR A 428 28.17 -7.44 109.10
CA TYR A 428 28.60 -8.43 110.09
C TYR A 428 28.34 -9.85 109.59
N PHE A 429 29.13 -10.82 110.03
CA PHE A 429 28.88 -12.23 109.72
C PHE A 429 27.70 -12.73 110.58
N VAL A 430 26.61 -13.16 109.94
CA VAL A 430 25.36 -13.53 110.63
C VAL A 430 25.52 -14.73 111.56
N GLY A 431 26.50 -15.61 111.30
CA GLY A 431 26.74 -16.83 112.10
C GLY A 431 27.48 -16.62 113.42
N ASP A 432 28.34 -15.61 113.53
CA ASP A 432 29.15 -15.37 114.74
C ASP A 432 29.15 -13.91 115.21
N SER A 433 28.35 -13.06 114.57
CA SER A 433 28.20 -11.63 114.86
C SER A 433 29.49 -10.82 114.80
N THR A 434 30.55 -11.32 114.14
CA THR A 434 31.80 -10.58 113.98
C THR A 434 31.61 -9.46 112.95
N PRO A 435 31.84 -8.18 113.30
CA PRO A 435 31.83 -7.08 112.33
C PRO A 435 33.00 -7.22 111.36
N TRP A 436 32.73 -6.98 110.07
CA TRP A 436 33.74 -6.99 109.02
C TRP A 436 33.53 -5.86 108.02
N ALA A 437 34.61 -5.34 107.47
CA ALA A 437 34.58 -4.39 106.37
C ALA A 437 35.19 -5.04 105.12
N SER A 438 34.68 -4.63 103.96
CA SER A 438 35.30 -4.93 102.67
C SER A 438 35.72 -3.65 101.97
N ALA A 439 36.94 -3.70 101.44
CA ALA A 439 37.44 -2.77 100.46
C ALA A 439 38.11 -3.60 99.36
N ASN A 440 37.79 -3.29 98.10
CA ASN A 440 38.41 -3.93 96.93
C ASN A 440 38.29 -5.47 96.89
N GLY A 441 37.15 -6.01 97.33
CA GLY A 441 36.85 -7.44 97.25
C GLY A 441 37.53 -8.30 98.32
N VAL A 442 38.23 -7.69 99.28
CA VAL A 442 38.88 -8.39 100.40
C VAL A 442 38.17 -8.05 101.70
N SER A 443 37.74 -9.09 102.43
CA SER A 443 37.11 -8.99 103.75
C SER A 443 38.14 -9.05 104.88
N PHE A 444 38.04 -8.19 105.87
CA PHE A 444 38.86 -8.30 107.09
C PHE A 444 38.04 -8.10 108.37
N SER A 445 38.30 -8.96 109.37
CA SER A 445 37.60 -9.00 110.65
C SER A 445 38.23 -8.02 111.64
N LEU A 446 37.40 -7.18 112.28
CA LEU A 446 37.85 -6.05 113.09
C LEU A 446 38.16 -6.43 114.57
N VAL A 447 38.87 -7.54 114.82
CA VAL A 447 39.44 -8.04 116.12
C VAL A 447 38.77 -9.31 116.72
N LYS A 448 39.60 -10.33 117.05
CA LYS A 448 39.36 -11.37 118.08
C LYS A 448 40.52 -11.31 119.09
N SER A 449 40.28 -11.00 120.36
CA SER A 449 41.33 -10.94 121.40
C SER A 449 41.34 -12.21 122.27
N ALA A 450 42.32 -13.10 122.03
CA ALA A 450 42.87 -14.20 122.86
C ALA A 450 41.94 -15.30 123.47
N PRO A 451 42.46 -16.55 123.69
CA PRO A 451 41.65 -17.74 123.98
C PRO A 451 41.37 -17.93 125.48
N GLY A 452 40.09 -17.96 125.85
CA GLY A 452 39.61 -18.21 127.22
C GLY A 452 38.19 -17.68 127.41
N THR A 453 37.35 -18.40 128.15
CA THR A 453 35.88 -18.28 128.15
C THR A 453 35.34 -16.92 128.65
N GLY A 454 35.16 -15.96 127.73
CA GLY A 454 34.39 -14.72 127.96
C GLY A 454 34.96 -13.53 127.19
N PHE A 455 34.12 -12.85 126.40
CA PHE A 455 34.51 -11.63 125.68
C PHE A 455 34.65 -10.47 126.67
N ASN A 456 35.88 -10.00 126.90
CA ASN A 456 36.13 -8.78 127.66
C ASN A 456 35.87 -7.55 126.78
N LYS A 457 35.05 -6.62 127.27
CA LYS A 457 34.82 -5.32 126.62
C LYS A 457 36.12 -4.51 126.66
N VAL A 458 36.68 -4.21 125.49
CA VAL A 458 37.78 -3.24 125.36
C VAL A 458 37.17 -1.85 125.47
N LEU A 459 37.66 -1.05 126.43
CA LEU A 459 37.08 0.26 126.73
C LEU A 459 37.64 1.32 125.80
N ASN A 460 38.95 1.58 125.88
CA ASN A 460 39.65 2.58 125.08
C ASN A 460 41.10 2.12 124.83
N ILE A 461 41.40 1.67 123.62
CA ILE A 461 42.79 1.39 123.20
C ILE A 461 43.53 2.72 123.14
N SER A 462 44.69 2.79 123.78
CA SER A 462 45.57 3.97 123.78
C SER A 462 47.00 3.55 123.45
N THR A 463 47.89 4.51 123.29
CA THR A 463 49.33 4.27 123.21
C THR A 463 50.00 4.85 124.45
N ASP A 464 51.03 4.18 124.99
CA ASP A 464 51.85 4.77 126.05
C ASP A 464 52.82 5.82 125.48
N GLY A 465 53.52 6.51 126.39
CA GLY A 465 54.52 7.52 126.02
C GLY A 465 55.72 6.97 125.21
N ALA A 466 55.83 5.65 125.03
CA ALA A 466 56.83 5.00 124.17
C ALA A 466 56.23 4.50 122.84
N GLY A 467 54.95 4.78 122.57
CA GLY A 467 54.26 4.39 121.34
C GLY A 467 53.79 2.93 121.32
N ASN A 468 53.88 2.21 122.43
CA ASN A 468 53.35 0.84 122.51
C ASN A 468 51.83 0.88 122.57
N LEU A 469 51.16 -0.14 122.02
CA LEU A 469 49.71 -0.22 122.09
C LEU A 469 49.27 -0.75 123.47
N VAL A 470 48.46 0.03 124.16
CA VAL A 470 47.95 -0.21 125.53
C VAL A 470 46.46 -0.47 125.48
N VAL A 471 46.05 -1.70 125.82
CA VAL A 471 44.65 -2.15 125.76
C VAL A 471 44.15 -2.46 127.18
N PRO A 472 43.38 -1.54 127.81
CA PRO A 472 42.71 -1.81 129.07
C PRO A 472 41.40 -2.57 128.86
N ASP A 473 41.20 -3.62 129.65
CA ASP A 473 39.94 -4.37 129.71
C ASP A 473 38.94 -3.78 130.72
N GLY A 474 37.68 -4.22 130.64
CA GLY A 474 36.59 -3.80 131.52
C GLY A 474 36.77 -4.13 133.02
N SER A 475 37.81 -4.88 133.40
CA SER A 475 38.18 -5.15 134.80
C SER A 475 39.29 -4.23 135.33
N GLY A 476 39.82 -3.34 134.47
CA GLY A 476 40.88 -2.39 134.79
C GLY A 476 42.30 -2.90 134.54
N ARG A 477 42.46 -4.06 133.90
CA ARG A 477 43.77 -4.69 133.62
C ARG A 477 44.26 -4.31 132.23
N THR A 478 45.55 -4.05 132.05
CA THR A 478 46.11 -3.47 130.82
C THR A 478 47.18 -4.34 130.18
N SER A 479 47.08 -4.60 128.87
CA SER A 479 48.08 -5.33 128.07
C SER A 479 48.81 -4.39 127.10
N THR A 480 50.15 -4.46 127.06
CA THR A 480 51.01 -3.58 126.26
C THR A 480 51.83 -4.37 125.23
N TYR A 481 51.80 -3.94 123.96
CA TYR A 481 52.46 -4.62 122.84
C TYR A 481 53.51 -3.72 122.16
N ALA A 482 54.75 -4.21 122.05
CA ALA A 482 55.89 -3.54 121.40
C ALA A 482 56.39 -4.34 120.16
N PRO A 483 56.83 -3.69 119.07
CA PRO A 483 57.23 -4.39 117.83
C PRO A 483 58.67 -4.96 117.89
N CYS A 484 58.94 -6.11 117.26
CA CYS A 484 60.30 -6.64 117.05
C CYS A 484 60.55 -7.14 115.61
N SER A 485 61.81 -7.04 115.17
CA SER A 485 62.36 -7.45 113.86
C SER A 485 63.73 -8.14 114.03
N ALA A 486 64.08 -9.17 113.25
CA ALA A 486 65.44 -9.72 113.16
C ALA A 486 65.84 -10.04 111.70
N ALA A 487 67.08 -9.73 111.31
CA ALA A 487 67.65 -9.90 109.96
C ALA A 487 68.88 -10.83 109.95
N ILE A 488 69.12 -11.54 108.83
CA ILE A 488 70.26 -12.45 108.59
C ILE A 488 71.24 -11.79 107.59
N THR A 489 72.55 -11.84 107.84
CA THR A 489 73.62 -11.29 106.96
C THR A 489 74.57 -12.40 106.47
N SER A 490 74.94 -12.38 105.18
CA SER A 490 75.84 -13.35 104.51
C SER A 490 77.07 -12.63 103.97
N ASP A 491 78.28 -13.17 104.20
CA ASP A 491 79.55 -12.47 103.95
C ASP A 491 80.36 -12.96 102.74
N THR A 492 80.13 -14.14 102.15
CA THR A 492 80.88 -14.56 100.93
C THR A 492 80.24 -15.71 100.14
N VAL A 493 80.15 -15.57 98.81
CA VAL A 493 79.66 -16.58 97.83
C VAL A 493 80.76 -16.92 96.82
N SER A 494 81.06 -18.20 96.58
CA SER A 494 81.99 -18.66 95.53
C SER A 494 81.27 -19.49 94.46
N VAL A 495 81.63 -19.29 93.18
CA VAL A 495 80.95 -19.88 92.00
C VAL A 495 81.94 -20.64 91.13
N THR A 496 81.66 -21.91 90.83
CA THR A 496 82.45 -22.75 89.91
C THR A 496 81.55 -23.30 88.80
N LYS A 497 81.89 -23.04 87.53
CA LYS A 497 81.14 -23.52 86.35
C LYS A 497 81.91 -24.66 85.66
N ILE A 498 81.25 -25.81 85.46
CA ILE A 498 81.78 -26.97 84.73
C ILE A 498 80.79 -27.31 83.62
N GLY A 499 81.07 -26.84 82.40
CA GLY A 499 80.10 -26.92 81.30
C GLY A 499 78.78 -26.24 81.65
N ASP A 500 77.69 -26.99 81.56
CA ASP A 500 76.32 -26.56 81.85
C ASP A 500 75.95 -26.66 83.35
N LEU A 501 76.87 -27.13 84.21
CA LEU A 501 76.68 -27.21 85.65
C LEU A 501 77.28 -25.98 86.34
N VAL A 502 76.45 -25.24 87.11
CA VAL A 502 76.89 -24.14 87.97
C VAL A 502 76.81 -24.60 89.44
N ILE A 503 77.95 -24.54 90.14
CA ILE A 503 78.03 -24.85 91.57
C ILE A 503 78.27 -23.55 92.34
N GLN A 504 77.38 -23.21 93.27
CA GLN A 504 77.56 -22.08 94.19
C GLN A 504 77.65 -22.56 95.64
N THR A 505 78.61 -22.00 96.39
CA THR A 505 78.74 -22.25 97.83
C THR A 505 78.68 -20.93 98.58
N PHE A 506 77.89 -20.87 99.66
CA PHE A 506 77.82 -19.71 100.55
C PHE A 506 77.87 -20.15 102.02
N GLN A 507 78.45 -19.30 102.87
CA GLN A 507 78.43 -19.47 104.32
C GLN A 507 77.38 -18.56 104.95
N ALA A 508 76.52 -19.14 105.81
CA ALA A 508 75.53 -18.38 106.58
C ALA A 508 75.79 -18.55 108.08
N SER A 509 75.60 -17.46 108.84
CA SER A 509 75.62 -17.44 110.30
C SER A 509 74.29 -16.89 110.84
N ILE A 510 73.73 -17.50 111.88
CA ILE A 510 72.48 -17.07 112.54
C ILE A 510 72.74 -16.85 114.03
N ALA A 511 72.36 -15.68 114.55
CA ALA A 511 72.31 -15.37 115.99
C ALA A 511 70.86 -15.04 116.42
N ASN A 512 70.28 -15.85 117.31
CA ASN A 512 68.87 -15.74 117.77
C ASN A 512 68.82 -15.48 119.28
N PRO A 513 68.31 -14.33 119.77
CA PRO A 513 68.21 -14.10 121.21
C PRO A 513 66.95 -14.67 121.88
N ASN A 514 65.79 -14.86 121.22
CA ASN A 514 64.52 -15.08 121.96
C ASN A 514 63.43 -15.90 121.22
N ASN A 515 63.72 -17.19 120.96
CA ASN A 515 62.75 -18.30 120.80
C ASN A 515 61.53 -18.11 119.87
N GLY A 516 61.74 -18.42 118.58
CA GLY A 516 60.69 -18.86 117.66
C GLY A 516 60.41 -17.90 116.51
N GLY A 517 61.07 -18.10 115.36
CA GLY A 517 60.75 -17.39 114.12
C GLY A 517 61.43 -18.00 112.90
N ALA A 518 60.69 -18.14 111.80
CA ALA A 518 61.20 -18.61 110.51
C ALA A 518 62.01 -17.50 109.80
N GLY A 519 63.16 -17.87 109.23
CA GLY A 519 64.05 -16.96 108.49
C GLY A 519 64.25 -17.41 107.04
N CYS A 520 64.57 -16.47 106.15
CA CYS A 520 64.86 -16.75 104.75
C CYS A 520 66.18 -16.08 104.32
N VAL A 521 66.91 -16.71 103.40
CA VAL A 521 68.12 -16.15 102.79
C VAL A 521 67.93 -16.13 101.27
N SER A 522 68.15 -14.98 100.66
CA SER A 522 68.05 -14.80 99.21
C SER A 522 69.46 -14.79 98.61
N VAL A 523 69.68 -15.64 97.60
CA VAL A 523 70.98 -15.82 96.94
C VAL A 523 70.86 -15.41 95.49
N THR A 524 71.61 -14.38 95.12
CA THR A 524 71.65 -13.86 93.75
C THR A 524 72.49 -14.79 92.85
N LEU A 525 71.91 -15.21 91.73
CA LEU A 525 72.57 -16.02 90.71
C LEU A 525 73.47 -15.10 89.84
N PRO A 526 74.69 -15.54 89.49
CA PRO A 526 75.67 -14.71 88.78
C PRO A 526 75.31 -14.52 87.30
N GLN A 527 74.38 -15.33 86.77
CA GLN A 527 73.79 -15.17 85.44
C GLN A 527 72.34 -15.62 85.50
N ALA A 528 71.45 -14.89 84.83
CA ALA A 528 70.03 -15.19 84.82
C ALA A 528 69.74 -16.52 84.12
N LEU A 529 68.93 -17.38 84.74
CA LEU A 529 68.47 -18.63 84.12
C LEU A 529 67.43 -18.31 83.04
N THR A 530 67.58 -18.90 81.85
CA THR A 530 66.67 -18.73 80.69
C THR A 530 65.80 -19.97 80.40
N GLN A 531 65.98 -21.07 81.14
CA GLN A 531 65.13 -22.28 81.12
C GLN A 531 64.94 -22.83 82.55
N SER A 532 63.92 -23.67 82.76
CA SER A 532 63.49 -24.20 84.07
C SER A 532 64.48 -25.21 84.71
N ILE A 533 64.65 -25.12 86.03
CA ILE A 533 65.52 -25.99 86.86
C ILE A 533 64.87 -27.37 87.01
N GLN A 534 65.41 -28.41 86.37
CA GLN A 534 64.80 -29.75 86.41
C GLN A 534 65.16 -30.59 87.64
N PHE A 535 66.36 -30.46 88.24
CA PHE A 535 66.72 -31.12 89.50
C PHE A 535 67.85 -30.37 90.25
N SER A 536 67.80 -30.31 91.58
CA SER A 536 68.90 -29.84 92.45
C SER A 536 69.18 -30.86 93.56
N LYS A 537 70.45 -31.16 93.83
CA LYS A 537 70.88 -32.03 94.95
C LYS A 537 71.90 -31.28 95.80
N GLY A 538 71.59 -31.07 97.07
CA GLY A 538 72.55 -30.60 98.09
C GLY A 538 73.15 -31.79 98.83
N ASN A 539 74.43 -31.71 99.21
CA ASN A 539 75.06 -32.74 100.03
C ASN A 539 74.56 -32.63 101.48
N ALA A 540 74.30 -33.77 102.13
CA ALA A 540 73.78 -33.82 103.49
C ALA A 540 74.78 -33.20 104.50
N LEU A 541 74.27 -32.31 105.35
CA LEU A 541 75.00 -31.73 106.47
C LEU A 541 75.25 -32.84 107.51
N GLY A 542 76.52 -33.20 107.72
CA GLY A 542 76.97 -34.36 108.50
C GLY A 542 76.79 -34.23 110.01
N GLY A 543 75.54 -34.27 110.49
CA GLY A 543 75.17 -34.38 111.89
C GLY A 543 74.06 -35.41 112.07
N THR A 544 74.26 -36.32 113.03
CA THR A 544 73.59 -37.62 113.18
C THR A 544 72.05 -37.55 113.19
N GLN A 545 71.41 -38.32 112.30
CA GLN A 545 69.96 -38.53 112.11
C GLN A 545 69.22 -37.60 111.12
N GLY A 546 69.69 -37.59 109.87
CA GLY A 546 68.86 -37.95 108.70
C GLY A 546 67.59 -37.14 108.40
N GLY A 547 67.71 -35.83 108.19
CA GLY A 547 66.69 -35.03 107.52
C GLY A 547 67.23 -34.47 106.21
N THR A 548 66.89 -35.08 105.08
CA THR A 548 67.28 -34.57 103.75
C THR A 548 66.61 -33.22 103.52
N LEU A 549 67.40 -32.16 103.31
CA LEU A 549 66.92 -30.83 102.93
C LEU A 549 66.23 -30.92 101.57
N TRP A 550 64.90 -31.02 101.58
CA TRP A 550 64.08 -30.94 100.38
C TRP A 550 64.02 -29.49 99.94
N ILE A 551 64.88 -29.12 99.00
CA ILE A 551 64.67 -27.92 98.19
C ILE A 551 63.57 -28.32 97.19
N PRO A 552 62.34 -27.79 97.31
CA PRO A 552 61.27 -28.17 96.40
C PRO A 552 61.73 -27.91 94.96
N SER A 553 61.45 -28.86 94.07
CA SER A 553 61.62 -28.68 92.63
C SER A 553 60.77 -27.48 92.20
N VAL A 554 61.39 -26.30 92.09
CA VAL A 554 60.68 -25.10 91.66
C VAL A 554 60.68 -25.10 90.14
N ASN A 555 59.59 -25.63 89.56
CA ASN A 555 59.33 -25.56 88.14
C ASN A 555 58.86 -24.12 87.83
N VAL A 556 59.79 -23.16 87.83
CA VAL A 556 59.52 -21.79 87.40
C VAL A 556 60.23 -21.61 86.06
N VAL A 557 59.45 -21.28 85.03
CA VAL A 557 59.98 -20.67 83.82
C VAL A 557 60.00 -19.17 84.07
N PRO A 558 61.19 -18.56 84.16
CA PRO A 558 61.27 -17.20 83.67
C PRO A 558 62.54 -16.98 82.86
N SER A 559 62.43 -16.20 81.79
CA SER A 559 63.56 -15.74 80.98
C SER A 559 64.45 -14.70 81.67
N SER A 560 64.36 -14.53 83.00
CA SER A 560 65.51 -14.15 83.83
C SER A 560 65.25 -14.30 85.36
N LEU A 561 65.39 -15.50 85.94
CA LEU A 561 65.47 -15.61 87.41
C LEU A 561 66.89 -15.25 87.86
N THR A 562 67.05 -14.17 88.63
CA THR A 562 68.35 -13.68 89.15
C THR A 562 68.57 -13.95 90.63
N GLU A 563 67.58 -14.49 91.34
CA GLU A 563 67.67 -14.70 92.79
C GLU A 563 66.86 -15.94 93.21
N VAL A 564 67.43 -16.78 94.06
CA VAL A 564 66.75 -17.93 94.66
C VAL A 564 66.70 -17.72 96.17
N THR A 565 65.50 -17.72 96.73
CA THR A 565 65.31 -17.61 98.18
C THR A 565 65.13 -18.98 98.80
N ILE A 566 65.96 -19.29 99.79
CA ILE A 566 65.92 -20.55 100.54
C ILE A 566 65.30 -20.26 101.90
N TYR A 567 64.27 -21.02 102.24
CA TYR A 567 63.60 -20.96 103.53
C TYR A 567 64.08 -22.10 104.41
N ALA A 568 64.51 -21.77 105.64
CA ALA A 568 64.83 -22.76 106.66
C ALA A 568 63.78 -22.66 107.76
N ASP A 569 62.99 -23.73 107.91
CA ASP A 569 61.99 -23.85 108.97
C ASP A 569 62.52 -24.70 110.13
N ASN A 570 62.08 -24.38 111.34
CA ASN A 570 62.24 -25.19 112.54
C ASN A 570 63.69 -25.40 113.03
N LEU A 571 64.54 -24.37 112.93
CA LEU A 571 65.88 -24.36 113.50
C LEU A 571 65.80 -24.21 115.04
N GLN A 572 65.98 -25.30 115.78
CA GLN A 572 65.93 -25.28 117.24
C GLN A 572 67.30 -24.95 117.88
N ASP A 573 67.25 -24.01 118.81
CA ASP A 573 68.02 -23.87 120.06
C ASP A 573 69.55 -23.70 120.12
N LEU A 574 70.30 -23.57 119.02
CA LEU A 574 71.72 -23.17 119.12
C LEU A 574 72.16 -22.21 117.99
N ASN A 575 72.91 -21.15 118.35
CA ASN A 575 73.60 -20.29 117.38
C ASN A 575 74.52 -21.15 116.50
N TRP A 576 74.34 -21.13 115.17
CA TRP A 576 75.06 -22.00 114.25
C TRP A 576 75.65 -21.24 113.06
N THR A 577 76.83 -21.67 112.60
CA THR A 577 77.53 -21.17 111.40
C THR A 577 77.91 -22.36 110.53
N ALA A 578 77.40 -22.44 109.30
CA ALA A 578 77.69 -23.55 108.38
C ALA A 578 77.73 -23.12 106.91
N ALA A 579 78.59 -23.80 106.15
CA ALA A 579 78.69 -23.65 104.70
C ALA A 579 77.62 -24.50 104.02
N VAL A 580 76.77 -23.88 103.21
CA VAL A 580 75.74 -24.54 102.41
C VAL A 580 76.16 -24.47 100.94
N THR A 581 76.31 -25.62 100.29
CA THR A 581 76.60 -25.73 98.86
C THR A 581 75.35 -26.12 98.09
N VAL A 582 74.99 -25.31 97.09
CA VAL A 582 73.86 -25.56 96.19
C VAL A 582 74.39 -25.75 94.77
N GLN A 583 74.08 -26.90 94.17
CA GLN A 583 74.45 -27.23 92.79
C GLN A 583 73.23 -27.09 91.88
N VAL A 584 73.34 -26.31 90.81
CA VAL A 584 72.27 -26.07 89.84
C VAL A 584 72.76 -26.47 88.45
N LEU A 585 72.14 -27.50 87.86
CA LEU A 585 72.41 -27.94 86.48
C LEU A 585 71.48 -27.19 85.51
N VAL A 586 72.05 -26.47 84.55
CA VAL A 586 71.32 -25.62 83.59
C VAL A 586 71.56 -26.16 82.19
N ILE A 587 70.68 -27.02 81.68
CA ILE A 587 70.85 -27.71 80.38
C ILE A 587 70.22 -26.89 79.24
N GLY A 588 70.97 -26.59 78.16
CA GLY A 588 70.37 -26.26 76.86
C GLY A 588 71.22 -25.43 75.89
N SER A 589 71.12 -25.75 74.59
CA SER A 589 71.35 -24.84 73.46
C SER A 589 70.06 -24.61 72.70
#